data_AF-A0A7C2RLN9-F1
#
_entry.id   AF-A0A7C2RLN9-F1
#
_cell.length_a   1.000
_cell.length_b   1.000
_cell.length_c   1.000
_cell.angle_alpha   90.00
_cell.angle_beta   90.00
_cell.angle_gamma   90.00
#
_symmetry.space_group_name_H-M   'P 1'
#
loop_
_entity.id
_entity.type
_entity.pdbx_description
1 polymer ?
#
loop_
_entity_poly.entity_id
_entity_poly.type
_entity_poly.pdbx_seq_one_letter_code
_entity_poly.pdbx_strand_id
1 'polypeptide(L)'
;MLRPKEVCQRLGISYTTLRDYVKRGYITPVLTPGGKWRFREEDVERLMGLTRARKAVLYARVLSDKQKDDLDRQVRALEEWARQNNIQEYEVITDIGSGLNEDRKGFKKILRLAIEKRISKIVVAYPDRLTRFGFKTLEELLRSLGVEIVILNKDDKEPREELVEDLIAIISHLAGKLYGMRSRKYEKMVEGARRLIEDP
;
A
#
# COMPACT_ATOMS: atom_id res chain seq x y z
N MET A 1 -17.99 15.75 -18.65
CA MET A 1 -19.03 14.69 -18.88
C MET A 1 -18.60 13.83 -20.06
N LEU A 2 -18.63 12.50 -19.89
CA LEU A 2 -18.12 11.51 -20.83
C LEU A 2 -19.21 11.00 -21.78
N ARG A 3 -18.83 10.65 -23.01
CA ARG A 3 -19.67 9.97 -24.00
C ARG A 3 -19.73 8.46 -23.69
N PRO A 4 -20.80 7.76 -24.09
CA PRO A 4 -20.91 6.32 -23.88
C PRO A 4 -19.70 5.50 -24.37
N LYS A 5 -19.12 5.87 -25.53
CA LYS A 5 -17.92 5.23 -26.08
C LYS A 5 -16.70 5.38 -25.16
N GLU A 6 -16.50 6.56 -24.58
CA GLU A 6 -15.42 6.83 -23.63
C GLU A 6 -15.63 6.06 -22.33
N VAL A 7 -16.87 5.95 -21.86
CA VAL A 7 -17.23 5.15 -20.69
C VAL A 7 -16.95 3.66 -20.93
N CYS A 8 -17.36 3.11 -22.08
CA CYS A 8 -17.07 1.73 -22.44
C CYS A 8 -15.55 1.45 -22.47
N GLN A 9 -14.76 2.34 -23.07
CA GLN A 9 -13.30 2.23 -23.10
C GLN A 9 -12.68 2.29 -21.69
N ARG A 10 -13.13 3.23 -20.85
CA ARG A 10 -12.61 3.38 -19.49
C ARG A 10 -12.95 2.19 -18.59
N LEU A 11 -14.16 1.66 -18.70
CA LEU A 11 -14.63 0.52 -17.91
C LEU A 11 -14.19 -0.84 -18.48
N GLY A 12 -13.74 -0.89 -19.73
CA GLY A 12 -13.41 -2.14 -20.42
C GLY A 12 -14.63 -3.00 -20.73
N ILE A 13 -15.81 -2.38 -20.93
CA ILE A 13 -17.08 -3.09 -21.14
C ILE A 13 -17.68 -2.79 -22.51
N SER A 14 -18.56 -3.67 -22.98
CA SER A 14 -19.32 -3.44 -24.21
C SER A 14 -20.39 -2.35 -24.03
N TYR A 15 -20.84 -1.74 -25.14
CA TYR A 15 -21.97 -0.81 -25.12
C TYR A 15 -23.26 -1.46 -24.59
N THR A 16 -23.45 -2.74 -24.88
CA THR A 16 -24.59 -3.53 -24.40
C THR A 16 -24.58 -3.65 -22.88
N THR A 17 -23.40 -3.93 -22.28
CA THR A 17 -23.19 -3.97 -20.83
C THR A 17 -23.47 -2.60 -20.21
N LEU A 18 -22.97 -1.52 -20.83
CA LEU A 18 -23.25 -0.16 -20.36
C LEU A 18 -24.77 0.14 -20.36
N ARG A 19 -25.50 -0.29 -21.39
CA ARG A 19 -26.96 -0.12 -21.46
C ARG A 19 -27.69 -0.90 -20.37
N ASP A 20 -27.26 -2.12 -20.08
CA ASP A 20 -27.81 -2.93 -18.98
C ASP A 20 -27.54 -2.28 -17.62
N TYR A 21 -26.34 -1.72 -17.41
CA TYR A 21 -26.01 -0.99 -16.20
C TYR A 21 -26.87 0.25 -15.97
N VAL A 22 -27.16 0.99 -17.05
CA VAL A 22 -28.13 2.09 -16.99
C VAL A 22 -29.53 1.59 -16.63
N LYS A 23 -29.99 0.50 -17.25
CA LYS A 23 -31.31 -0.09 -16.99
C LYS A 23 -31.45 -0.59 -15.55
N ARG A 24 -30.39 -1.16 -14.99
CA ARG A 24 -30.32 -1.65 -13.60
C ARG A 24 -30.05 -0.54 -12.57
N GLY A 25 -29.79 0.68 -13.02
CA GLY A 25 -29.54 1.83 -12.14
C GLY A 25 -28.13 1.89 -11.54
N TYR A 26 -27.17 1.10 -12.03
CA TYR A 26 -25.79 1.15 -11.56
C TYR A 26 -25.07 2.45 -11.96
N ILE A 27 -25.50 3.06 -13.08
CA ILE A 27 -25.01 4.36 -13.52
C ILE A 27 -26.14 5.14 -14.21
N THR A 28 -26.28 6.43 -13.90
CA THR A 28 -27.37 7.26 -14.44
C THR A 28 -26.82 8.25 -15.47
N PRO A 29 -27.27 8.20 -16.74
CA PRO A 29 -26.87 9.18 -17.73
C PRO A 29 -27.64 10.49 -17.56
N VAL A 30 -26.97 11.60 -17.81
CA VAL A 30 -27.59 12.90 -18.10
C VAL A 30 -27.93 12.94 -19.59
N LEU A 31 -29.18 13.30 -19.90
CA LEU A 31 -29.61 13.49 -21.29
C LEU A 31 -29.24 14.89 -21.76
N THR A 32 -28.62 15.00 -22.92
CA THR A 32 -28.48 16.30 -23.60
C THR A 32 -29.84 16.75 -24.15
N PRO A 33 -30.02 18.04 -24.53
CA PRO A 33 -31.24 18.49 -25.20
C PRO A 33 -31.60 17.69 -26.46
N GLY A 34 -30.60 17.11 -27.13
CA GLY A 34 -30.78 16.20 -28.27
C GLY A 34 -30.94 14.72 -27.91
N GLY A 35 -31.26 14.38 -26.66
CA GLY A 35 -31.54 13.00 -26.21
C GLY A 35 -30.32 12.07 -26.11
N LYS A 36 -29.09 12.58 -26.22
CA LYS A 36 -27.87 11.75 -26.17
C LYS A 36 -27.40 11.57 -24.73
N TRP A 37 -26.94 10.37 -24.40
CA TRP A 37 -26.39 10.07 -23.08
C TRP A 37 -25.05 10.77 -22.83
N ARG A 38 -24.89 11.30 -21.62
CA ARG A 38 -23.64 11.81 -21.04
C ARG A 38 -23.50 11.30 -19.62
N PHE A 39 -22.30 10.95 -19.21
CA PHE A 39 -22.02 10.42 -17.88
C PHE A 39 -21.12 11.38 -17.11
N ARG A 40 -21.39 11.59 -15.83
CA ARG A 40 -20.46 12.32 -14.96
C ARG A 40 -19.23 11.43 -14.71
N GLU A 41 -18.08 12.06 -14.58
CA GLU A 41 -16.81 11.34 -14.43
C GLU A 41 -16.77 10.55 -13.12
N GLU A 42 -17.25 11.15 -12.04
CA GLU A 42 -17.45 10.54 -10.72
C GLU A 42 -18.30 9.24 -10.76
N ASP A 43 -19.35 9.20 -11.59
CA ASP A 43 -20.24 8.06 -11.70
C ASP A 43 -19.55 6.89 -12.41
N VAL A 44 -18.71 7.22 -13.40
CA VAL A 44 -17.92 6.25 -14.16
C VAL A 44 -16.78 5.71 -13.30
N GLU A 45 -16.11 6.56 -12.51
CA GLU A 45 -15.06 6.13 -11.58
C GLU A 45 -15.62 5.22 -10.48
N ARG A 46 -16.78 5.56 -9.92
CA ARG A 46 -17.50 4.74 -8.95
C ARG A 46 -17.85 3.36 -9.55
N LEU A 47 -18.35 3.34 -10.78
CA LEU A 47 -18.67 2.09 -11.46
C LEU A 47 -17.40 1.29 -11.82
N MET A 48 -16.30 1.96 -12.16
CA MET A 48 -15.01 1.32 -12.46
C MET A 48 -14.46 0.55 -11.26
N GLY A 49 -14.62 1.10 -10.05
CA GLY A 49 -14.24 0.42 -8.80
C GLY A 49 -15.10 -0.80 -8.48
N LEU A 50 -16.28 -0.94 -9.10
CA LEU A 50 -17.18 -2.10 -8.97
C LEU A 50 -16.96 -3.14 -10.08
N THR A 51 -16.50 -2.73 -11.27
CA THR A 51 -16.42 -3.60 -12.46
C THR A 51 -15.05 -4.21 -12.69
N ARG A 52 -13.95 -3.58 -12.23
CA ARG A 52 -12.62 -4.21 -12.31
C ARG A 52 -12.44 -5.23 -11.21
N ALA A 53 -12.03 -6.44 -11.57
CA ALA A 53 -11.44 -7.38 -10.63
C ALA A 53 -10.26 -6.67 -9.93
N ARG A 54 -10.40 -6.47 -8.62
CA ARG A 54 -9.39 -5.81 -7.79
C ARG A 54 -8.46 -6.88 -7.26
N LYS A 55 -7.23 -6.89 -7.76
CA LYS A 55 -6.22 -7.87 -7.37
C LYS A 55 -5.75 -7.69 -5.93
N ALA A 56 -5.10 -8.70 -5.37
CA ALA A 56 -4.35 -8.55 -4.13
C ALA A 56 -2.94 -8.00 -4.40
N VAL A 57 -2.32 -7.39 -3.38
CA VAL A 57 -0.88 -7.13 -3.36
C VAL A 57 -0.27 -7.99 -2.26
N LEU A 58 0.80 -8.69 -2.59
CA LEU A 58 1.67 -9.36 -1.63
C LEU A 58 2.87 -8.46 -1.40
N TYR A 59 3.02 -7.92 -0.19
CA TYR A 59 4.07 -6.95 0.12
C TYR A 59 5.07 -7.50 1.14
N ALA A 60 6.35 -7.50 0.76
CA ALA A 60 7.46 -7.91 1.61
C ALA A 60 8.51 -6.81 1.69
N ARG A 61 9.22 -6.73 2.83
CA ARG A 61 10.22 -5.71 3.07
C ARG A 61 11.31 -6.20 4.01
N VAL A 62 12.54 -5.79 3.72
CA VAL A 62 13.70 -5.93 4.60
C VAL A 62 14.44 -4.59 4.70
N LEU A 63 15.29 -4.44 5.73
CA LEU A 63 16.04 -3.20 5.93
C LEU A 63 17.16 -3.03 4.90
N SER A 64 17.87 -4.09 4.56
CA SER A 64 19.04 -4.04 3.68
C SER A 64 19.13 -5.24 2.73
N ASP A 65 19.92 -5.10 1.66
CA ASP A 65 20.18 -6.18 0.70
C ASP A 65 20.82 -7.43 1.32
N LYS A 66 21.46 -7.30 2.49
CA LYS A 66 22.02 -8.43 3.24
C LYS A 66 20.95 -9.42 3.71
N GLN A 67 19.69 -8.98 3.78
CA GLN A 67 18.54 -9.76 4.23
C GLN A 67 17.71 -10.29 3.05
N LYS A 68 18.31 -10.39 1.85
CA LYS A 68 17.59 -10.85 0.65
C LYS A 68 16.96 -12.23 0.80
N ASP A 69 17.63 -13.16 1.48
CA ASP A 69 17.08 -14.50 1.73
C ASP A 69 15.80 -14.45 2.59
N ASP A 70 15.73 -13.51 3.55
CA ASP A 70 14.54 -13.27 4.34
C ASP A 70 13.42 -12.63 3.50
N LEU A 71 13.76 -11.70 2.62
CA LEU A 71 12.80 -11.12 1.67
C LEU A 71 12.15 -12.21 0.80
N ASP A 72 12.96 -13.12 0.25
CA ASP A 72 12.48 -14.23 -0.57
C ASP A 72 11.64 -15.23 0.25
N ARG A 73 11.99 -15.45 1.53
CA ARG A 73 11.18 -16.25 2.46
C ARG A 73 9.82 -15.59 2.72
N GLN A 74 9.77 -14.28 2.96
CA GLN A 74 8.53 -13.53 3.13
C GLN A 74 7.64 -13.62 1.89
N VAL A 75 8.20 -13.41 0.69
CA VAL A 75 7.45 -13.53 -0.57
C VAL A 75 6.84 -14.92 -0.73
N ARG A 76 7.63 -15.98 -0.53
CA ARG A 76 7.13 -17.36 -0.60
C ARG A 76 5.98 -17.63 0.37
N ALA A 77 6.07 -17.13 1.61
CA ALA A 77 5.01 -17.27 2.60
C ALA A 77 3.71 -16.55 2.16
N LEU A 78 3.84 -15.36 1.56
CA LEU A 78 2.70 -14.60 1.04
C LEU A 78 2.04 -15.29 -0.15
N GLU A 79 2.83 -15.84 -1.07
CA GLU A 79 2.32 -16.58 -2.23
C GLU A 79 1.65 -17.89 -1.82
N GLU A 80 2.21 -18.59 -0.84
CA GLU A 80 1.62 -19.77 -0.23
C GLU A 80 0.25 -19.47 0.37
N TRP A 81 0.14 -18.37 1.12
CA TRP A 81 -1.14 -17.91 1.65
C TRP A 81 -2.13 -17.57 0.53
N ALA A 82 -1.69 -16.89 -0.53
CA ALA A 82 -2.55 -16.55 -1.66
C ALA A 82 -3.10 -17.81 -2.33
N ARG A 83 -2.26 -18.83 -2.54
CA ARG A 83 -2.65 -20.14 -3.07
C ARG A 83 -3.66 -20.84 -2.18
N GLN A 84 -3.43 -20.89 -0.86
CA GLN A 84 -4.35 -21.51 0.10
C GLN A 84 -5.73 -20.84 0.15
N ASN A 85 -5.78 -19.53 -0.11
CA ASN A 85 -7.01 -18.74 -0.11
C ASN A 85 -7.64 -18.57 -1.50
N ASN A 86 -7.18 -19.32 -2.51
CA ASN A 86 -7.65 -19.25 -3.90
C ASN A 86 -7.56 -17.85 -4.52
N ILE A 87 -6.57 -17.04 -4.10
CA ILE A 87 -6.29 -15.72 -4.68
C ILE A 87 -5.37 -15.92 -5.88
N GLN A 88 -5.94 -15.88 -7.09
CA GLN A 88 -5.21 -16.09 -8.34
C GLN A 88 -4.65 -14.79 -8.93
N GLU A 89 -5.36 -13.67 -8.75
CA GLU A 89 -4.91 -12.36 -9.22
C GLU A 89 -4.23 -11.59 -8.09
N TYR A 90 -2.90 -11.60 -8.11
CA TYR A 90 -2.09 -10.79 -7.20
C TYR A 90 -0.88 -10.15 -7.90
N GLU A 91 -0.30 -9.15 -7.25
CA GLU A 91 0.98 -8.56 -7.63
C GLU A 91 1.92 -8.61 -6.43
N VAL A 92 3.13 -9.16 -6.62
CA VAL A 92 4.20 -9.11 -5.62
C VAL A 92 4.91 -7.76 -5.72
N ILE A 93 5.03 -7.07 -4.60
CA ILE A 93 5.76 -5.81 -4.47
C ILE A 93 6.74 -5.97 -3.32
N THR A 94 7.98 -5.55 -3.52
CA THR A 94 9.03 -5.61 -2.50
C THR A 94 9.73 -4.26 -2.35
N ASP A 95 10.22 -3.97 -1.15
CA ASP A 95 11.15 -2.87 -0.92
C ASP A 95 12.33 -3.32 -0.05
N ILE A 96 13.45 -2.62 -0.25
CA ILE A 96 14.63 -2.69 0.61
C ILE A 96 14.81 -1.31 1.24
N GLY A 97 14.74 -1.24 2.56
CA GLY A 97 14.84 -0.02 3.34
C GLY A 97 13.96 -0.05 4.60
N SER A 98 14.21 0.91 5.48
CA SER A 98 13.52 1.07 6.76
C SER A 98 12.00 1.26 6.60
N GLY A 99 11.23 0.74 7.56
CA GLY A 99 9.79 1.00 7.69
C GLY A 99 9.46 2.47 7.99
N LEU A 100 10.44 3.27 8.42
CA LEU A 100 10.32 4.72 8.61
C LEU A 100 10.38 5.50 7.30
N ASN A 101 10.92 4.91 6.23
CA ASN A 101 11.06 5.58 4.94
C ASN A 101 9.72 5.58 4.18
N GLU A 102 9.02 6.71 4.17
CA GLU A 102 7.75 6.88 3.45
C GLU A 102 7.93 7.01 1.92
N ASP A 103 9.17 7.19 1.45
CA ASP A 103 9.52 7.35 0.03
C ASP A 103 9.82 6.04 -0.70
N ARG A 104 9.70 4.89 -0.01
CA ARG A 104 9.84 3.54 -0.58
C ARG A 104 8.99 3.38 -1.85
N LYS A 105 9.61 2.88 -2.92
CA LYS A 105 8.99 2.84 -4.26
C LYS A 105 7.81 1.87 -4.30
N GLY A 106 7.96 0.69 -3.70
CA GLY A 106 6.90 -0.30 -3.59
C GLY A 106 5.73 0.20 -2.74
N PHE A 107 6.02 0.77 -1.57
CA PHE A 107 5.02 1.41 -0.70
C PHE A 107 4.20 2.49 -1.43
N LYS A 108 4.86 3.44 -2.10
CA LYS A 108 4.18 4.47 -2.92
C LYS A 108 3.34 3.88 -4.05
N LYS A 109 3.80 2.80 -4.67
CA LYS A 109 3.05 2.07 -5.69
C LYS A 109 1.78 1.44 -5.11
N ILE A 110 1.84 0.86 -3.92
CA ILE A 110 0.68 0.30 -3.22
C ILE A 110 -0.37 1.39 -2.96
N LEU A 111 0.03 2.53 -2.40
CA LEU A 111 -0.88 3.65 -2.15
C LEU A 111 -1.56 4.13 -3.45
N ARG A 112 -0.79 4.26 -4.53
CA ARG A 112 -1.33 4.63 -5.85
C ARG A 112 -2.35 3.61 -6.35
N LEU A 113 -2.04 2.32 -6.28
CA LEU A 113 -2.97 1.25 -6.68
C LEU A 113 -4.26 1.23 -5.84
N ALA A 114 -4.16 1.56 -4.55
CA ALA A 114 -5.32 1.69 -3.67
C ALA A 114 -6.21 2.87 -4.06
N ILE A 115 -5.61 4.04 -4.30
CA ILE A 115 -6.31 5.26 -4.76
C ILE A 115 -6.98 5.03 -6.12
N GLU A 116 -6.28 4.38 -7.05
CA GLU A 116 -6.82 3.99 -8.38
C GLU A 116 -7.88 2.87 -8.30
N LYS A 117 -8.23 2.39 -7.10
CA LYS A 117 -9.18 1.29 -6.85
C LYS A 117 -8.82 0.00 -7.60
N ARG A 118 -7.53 -0.25 -7.82
CA ARG A 118 -7.03 -1.43 -8.58
C ARG A 118 -6.73 -2.65 -7.71
N ILE A 119 -6.60 -2.45 -6.40
CA ILE A 119 -6.32 -3.51 -5.44
C ILE A 119 -7.40 -3.56 -4.37
N SER A 120 -7.71 -4.73 -3.84
CA SER A 120 -8.71 -4.94 -2.77
C SER A 120 -8.10 -5.44 -1.46
N LYS A 121 -6.91 -6.04 -1.53
CA LYS A 121 -6.19 -6.59 -0.38
C LYS A 121 -4.71 -6.23 -0.46
N ILE A 122 -4.11 -5.94 0.68
CA ILE A 122 -2.66 -5.88 0.87
C ILE A 122 -2.32 -6.93 1.91
N VAL A 123 -1.50 -7.90 1.53
CA VAL A 123 -1.08 -9.00 2.40
C VAL A 123 0.37 -8.75 2.79
N VAL A 124 0.64 -8.75 4.09
CA VAL A 124 1.97 -8.58 4.67
C VAL A 124 2.23 -9.66 5.71
N ALA A 125 3.50 -10.01 5.91
CA ALA A 125 3.87 -10.97 6.95
C ALA A 125 3.52 -10.41 8.34
N TYR A 126 3.92 -9.15 8.60
CA TYR A 126 3.75 -8.42 9.87
C TYR A 126 3.37 -6.94 9.61
N PRO A 127 2.78 -6.24 10.59
CA PRO A 127 2.40 -4.82 10.44
C PRO A 127 3.56 -3.89 10.09
N ASP A 128 4.72 -4.09 10.71
CA ASP A 128 5.94 -3.27 10.56
C ASP A 128 6.57 -3.38 9.16
N ARG A 129 6.27 -4.45 8.40
CA ARG A 129 6.71 -4.61 7.01
C ARG A 129 6.08 -3.51 6.16
N LEU A 130 4.83 -3.13 6.44
CA LEU A 130 4.15 -2.05 5.75
C LEU A 130 4.69 -0.67 6.16
N THR A 131 4.73 -0.38 7.47
CA THR A 131 5.22 0.88 8.02
C THR A 131 5.63 0.73 9.49
N ARG A 132 6.69 1.44 9.92
CA ARG A 132 7.13 1.46 11.33
C ARG A 132 6.10 2.10 12.26
N PHE A 133 5.50 3.20 11.80
CA PHE A 133 4.51 3.98 12.56
C PHE A 133 3.28 4.29 11.70
N GLY A 134 2.18 4.67 12.35
CA GLY A 134 0.97 5.07 11.63
C GLY A 134 0.18 3.91 11.00
N PHE A 135 0.48 2.64 11.36
CA PHE A 135 -0.21 1.47 10.80
C PHE A 135 -1.73 1.57 10.94
N LYS A 136 -2.25 1.90 12.13
CA LYS A 136 -3.70 2.05 12.37
C LYS A 136 -4.34 3.15 11.51
N THR A 137 -3.66 4.29 11.39
CA THR A 137 -4.11 5.40 10.53
C THR A 137 -4.15 4.97 9.07
N LEU A 138 -3.10 4.29 8.61
CA LEU A 138 -3.03 3.75 7.25
C LEU A 138 -4.11 2.70 6.99
N GLU A 139 -4.37 1.83 7.97
CA GLU A 139 -5.44 0.83 7.90
C GLU A 139 -6.81 1.47 7.75
N GLU A 140 -7.13 2.49 8.54
CA GLU A 140 -8.40 3.22 8.45
C GLU A 140 -8.58 3.89 7.08
N LEU A 141 -7.52 4.53 6.58
CA LEU A 141 -7.53 5.16 5.25
C LEU A 141 -7.73 4.13 4.14
N LEU A 142 -6.97 3.03 4.14
CA LEU A 142 -7.09 1.97 3.13
C LEU A 142 -8.46 1.29 3.18
N ARG A 143 -9.01 1.09 4.38
CA ARG A 143 -10.37 0.56 4.56
C ARG A 143 -11.42 1.45 3.90
N SER A 144 -11.29 2.78 4.02
CA SER A 144 -12.18 3.74 3.32
C SER A 144 -12.08 3.65 1.79
N LEU A 145 -10.93 3.23 1.27
CA LEU A 145 -10.71 2.94 -0.15
C LEU A 145 -11.20 1.54 -0.56
N GLY A 146 -11.74 0.77 0.38
CA GLY A 146 -12.16 -0.62 0.20
C GLY A 146 -10.98 -1.56 0.02
N VAL A 147 -9.84 -1.27 0.64
CA VAL A 147 -8.65 -2.12 0.69
C VAL A 147 -8.50 -2.68 2.09
N GLU A 148 -8.44 -4.00 2.21
CA GLU A 148 -8.20 -4.70 3.46
C GLU A 148 -6.70 -5.00 3.62
N ILE A 149 -6.15 -4.81 4.81
CA ILE A 149 -4.79 -5.29 5.13
C ILE A 149 -4.91 -6.65 5.84
N VAL A 150 -4.26 -7.67 5.28
CA VAL A 150 -4.18 -9.01 5.84
C VAL A 150 -2.78 -9.22 6.40
N ILE A 151 -2.69 -9.68 7.64
CA ILE A 151 -1.42 -9.98 8.34
C ILE A 151 -1.33 -11.49 8.52
N LEU A 152 -0.25 -12.12 8.06
CA LEU A 152 -0.11 -13.58 8.09
C LEU A 152 0.30 -14.13 9.45
N ASN A 153 1.35 -13.56 10.04
CA ASN A 153 1.90 -14.03 11.29
C ASN A 153 1.88 -12.89 12.30
N LYS A 154 1.35 -13.15 13.50
CA LYS A 154 1.45 -12.19 14.62
C LYS A 154 2.64 -12.47 15.55
N ASP A 155 3.27 -13.65 15.42
CA ASP A 155 4.17 -14.20 16.45
C ASP A 155 5.65 -14.32 16.04
N ASP A 156 6.00 -14.08 14.77
CA ASP A 156 7.40 -14.05 14.35
C ASP A 156 7.98 -12.66 14.70
N LYS A 157 9.10 -12.67 15.42
CA LYS A 157 9.70 -11.44 15.93
C LYS A 157 10.41 -10.71 14.82
N GLU A 158 10.15 -9.41 14.74
CA GLU A 158 10.97 -8.49 13.97
C GLU A 158 12.47 -8.66 14.30
N PRO A 159 13.38 -8.60 13.29
CA PRO A 159 14.81 -8.62 13.56
C PRO A 159 15.22 -7.49 14.52
N ARG A 160 15.85 -7.84 15.65
CA ARG A 160 16.37 -6.87 16.64
C ARG A 160 17.19 -5.77 15.96
N GLU A 161 18.03 -6.15 15.01
CA GLU A 161 18.88 -5.23 14.24
C GLU A 161 18.07 -4.12 13.56
N GLU A 162 16.90 -4.43 13.01
CA GLU A 162 16.06 -3.45 12.34
C GLU A 162 15.44 -2.44 13.33
N LEU A 163 15.01 -2.93 14.49
CA LEU A 163 14.53 -2.07 15.58
C LEU A 163 15.62 -1.12 16.08
N VAL A 164 16.86 -1.61 16.21
CA VAL A 164 18.01 -0.82 16.65
C VAL A 164 18.30 0.30 15.66
N GLU A 165 18.40 -0.03 14.37
CA GLU A 165 18.67 0.95 13.31
C GLU A 165 17.57 2.02 13.21
N ASP A 166 16.30 1.62 13.30
CA ASP A 166 15.18 2.56 13.28
C ASP A 166 15.18 3.48 14.52
N LEU A 167 15.53 2.96 15.70
CA LEU A 167 15.65 3.77 16.91
C LEU A 167 16.81 4.77 16.79
N ILE A 168 17.97 4.35 16.28
CA ILE A 168 19.11 5.24 16.02
C ILE A 168 18.72 6.33 15.02
N ALA A 169 17.97 5.99 13.97
CA ALA A 169 17.50 6.95 12.97
C ALA A 169 16.57 8.02 13.59
N ILE A 170 15.65 7.60 14.47
CA ILE A 170 14.75 8.52 15.19
C ILE A 170 15.53 9.45 16.12
N ILE A 171 16.44 8.89 16.94
CA ILE A 171 17.27 9.67 17.86
C ILE A 171 18.12 10.67 17.08
N SER A 172 18.76 10.23 15.99
CA SER A 172 19.60 11.09 15.15
C SER A 172 18.78 12.24 14.55
N HIS A 173 17.58 11.95 14.03
CA HIS A 173 16.69 12.98 13.48
C HIS A 173 16.31 14.02 14.53
N LEU A 174 15.88 13.58 15.72
CA LEU A 174 15.48 14.48 16.81
C LEU A 174 16.66 15.27 17.37
N ALA A 175 17.79 14.61 17.63
CA ALA A 175 19.01 15.25 18.10
C ALA A 175 19.53 16.30 17.10
N GLY A 176 19.45 16.00 15.80
CA GLY A 176 19.82 16.93 14.74
C GLY A 176 18.95 18.19 14.73
N LYS A 177 17.64 18.07 14.99
CA LYS A 177 16.72 19.20 15.15
C LYS A 177 16.95 19.99 16.44
N LEU A 178 17.24 19.31 17.56
CA LEU A 178 17.41 19.95 18.86
C LEU A 178 18.75 20.67 19.01
N TYR A 179 19.84 20.08 18.49
CA TYR A 179 21.19 20.56 18.76
C TYR A 179 21.95 20.99 17.50
N GLY A 180 21.45 20.66 16.30
CA GLY A 180 22.17 20.82 15.03
C GLY A 180 23.12 19.66 14.76
N MET A 181 23.16 19.23 13.48
CA MET A 181 23.89 18.03 13.03
C MET A 181 25.42 18.07 13.25
N ARG A 182 26.01 19.25 13.46
CA ARG A 182 27.46 19.43 13.69
C ARG A 182 27.82 19.71 15.15
N SER A 183 26.86 19.60 16.07
CA SER A 183 27.10 19.90 17.48
C SER A 183 27.72 18.71 18.21
N ARG A 184 28.62 18.99 19.16
CA ARG A 184 29.16 17.95 20.06
C ARG A 184 28.08 17.24 20.89
N LYS A 185 26.94 17.92 21.14
CA LYS A 185 25.80 17.33 21.85
C LYS A 185 25.08 16.29 20.99
N TYR A 186 24.93 16.56 19.69
CA TYR A 186 24.42 15.58 18.72
C TYR A 186 25.28 14.32 18.70
N GLU A 187 26.60 14.48 18.51
CA GLU A 187 27.55 13.35 18.47
C GLU A 187 27.46 12.50 19.73
N LYS A 188 27.53 13.14 20.91
CA LYS A 188 27.42 12.45 22.20
C LYS A 188 26.11 11.69 22.38
N MET A 189 24.99 12.27 21.92
CA MET A 189 23.67 11.64 22.06
C MET A 189 23.53 10.40 21.18
N VAL A 190 23.92 10.52 19.91
CA VAL A 190 23.81 9.41 18.95
C VAL A 190 24.79 8.29 19.31
N GLU A 191 26.03 8.61 19.66
CA GLU A 191 27.02 7.62 20.07
C GLU A 191 26.65 6.95 21.40
N GLY A 192 26.17 7.73 22.38
CA GLY A 192 25.65 7.21 23.63
C GLY A 192 24.47 6.26 23.43
N ALA A 193 23.53 6.62 22.56
CA ALA A 193 22.41 5.76 22.20
C ALA A 193 22.88 4.45 21.55
N ARG A 194 23.79 4.51 20.56
CA ARG A 194 24.35 3.31 19.93
C ARG A 194 24.95 2.36 20.95
N ARG A 195 25.83 2.87 21.81
CA ARG A 195 26.46 2.05 22.86
C ARG A 195 25.42 1.38 23.76
N LEU A 196 24.41 2.11 24.24
CA LEU A 196 23.39 1.55 25.12
C LEU A 196 22.49 0.50 24.46
N ILE A 197 22.29 0.59 23.15
CA ILE A 197 21.36 -0.27 22.41
C ILE A 197 22.07 -1.53 21.86
N GLU A 198 23.35 -1.39 21.49
CA GLU A 198 24.19 -2.46 20.95
C GLU A 198 24.83 -3.33 22.04
N ASP A 199 25.01 -2.81 23.28
CA ASP A 199 25.49 -3.62 24.41
C ASP A 199 24.36 -4.58 24.88
N PRO A 200 24.55 -5.92 24.86
CA PRO A 200 23.49 -6.89 25.13
C PRO A 200 22.93 -6.90 26.56
#